data_AF-A0A9E1HAP1-F1
#
_entry.id   AF-A0A9E1HAP1-F1
#
_cell.length_a   1.000
_cell.length_b   1.000
_cell.length_c   1.000
_cell.angle_alpha   90.00
_cell.angle_beta   90.00
_cell.angle_gamma   90.00
#
_symmetry.space_group_name_H-M   'P 1'
#
loop_
_entity.id
_entity.type
_entity.pdbx_description
1 polymer ?
#
loop_
_entity_poly.entity_id
_entity_poly.type
_entity_poly.pdbx_seq_one_letter_code
_entity_poly.pdbx_strand_id
1 'polypeptide(L)' 'MKPVNIGGHSAYQDRVLTQLRKYYPNAATSLSSSTWQIIDKFWNLDLSQVDELMKDRYSVFGPEPRLPSDMLRAILVS' A
#
# COMPACT_ATOMS: atom_id res chain seq x y z
N MET A 1 13.95 -5.98 -10.51
CA MET A 1 12.86 -6.45 -11.39
C MET A 1 11.79 -5.36 -11.50
N LYS A 2 11.14 -5.16 -12.66
CA LYS A 2 10.18 -4.06 -12.87
C LYS A 2 8.94 -4.22 -11.96
N PRO A 3 8.38 -3.13 -11.41
CA PRO A 3 7.16 -3.19 -10.63
C PRO A 3 5.99 -3.70 -11.49
N VAL A 4 5.18 -4.58 -10.90
CA VAL A 4 3.99 -5.16 -11.54
C VAL A 4 2.77 -4.61 -10.85
N ASN A 5 1.99 -3.78 -11.54
CA ASN A 5 0.73 -3.29 -11.02
C ASN A 5 -0.28 -4.44 -10.96
N ILE A 6 -0.63 -4.88 -9.75
CA ILE A 6 -1.48 -6.05 -9.45
C ILE A 6 -2.99 -5.71 -9.47
N GLY A 7 -3.37 -4.47 -9.80
CA GLY A 7 -4.78 -4.04 -9.85
C GLY A 7 -5.03 -2.66 -9.24
N GLY A 8 -4.02 -1.81 -9.14
CA GLY A 8 -4.13 -0.41 -8.76
C GLY A 8 -4.59 -0.21 -7.31
N HIS A 9 -5.41 0.82 -7.11
CA HIS A 9 -5.86 1.23 -5.79
C HIS A 9 -6.77 0.19 -5.11
N SER A 10 -7.64 -0.49 -5.86
CA SER A 10 -8.51 -1.55 -5.32
C SER A 10 -7.70 -2.74 -4.80
N ALA A 11 -6.65 -3.16 -5.53
CA ALA A 11 -5.76 -4.21 -5.07
C ALA A 11 -5.03 -3.83 -3.76
N TYR A 12 -4.68 -2.55 -3.59
CA TYR A 12 -4.15 -2.03 -2.32
C TYR A 12 -5.18 -2.13 -1.19
N GLN A 13 -6.42 -1.67 -1.44
CA GLN A 13 -7.52 -1.72 -0.45
C GLN A 13 -7.82 -3.16 -0.01
N ASP A 14 -7.90 -4.09 -0.95
CA ASP A 14 -8.09 -5.52 -0.66
C ASP A 14 -6.96 -6.07 0.20
N ARG A 15 -5.70 -5.74 -0.14
CA ARG A 15 -4.54 -6.16 0.66
C ARG A 15 -4.60 -5.60 2.07
N VAL A 16 -4.95 -4.33 2.24
CA VAL A 16 -5.12 -3.71 3.57
C VAL A 16 -6.19 -4.44 4.37
N LEU A 17 -7.36 -4.73 3.78
CA LEU A 17 -8.42 -5.48 4.46
C LEU A 17 -7.99 -6.90 4.84
N THR A 18 -7.33 -7.62 3.95
CA THR A 18 -6.83 -8.97 4.22
C THR A 18 -5.84 -8.97 5.38
N GLN A 19 -4.89 -8.02 5.40
CA GLN A 19 -3.90 -7.91 6.46
C GLN A 19 -4.57 -7.48 7.78
N LEU A 20 -5.46 -6.50 7.75
CA LEU A 20 -6.16 -6.01 8.94
C LEU A 20 -6.98 -7.12 9.58
N ARG A 21 -7.74 -7.90 8.80
CA ARG A 21 -8.52 -9.04 9.30
C ARG A 21 -7.63 -10.16 9.85
N LYS A 22 -6.48 -10.41 9.23
CA LYS A 22 -5.55 -11.47 9.63
C LYS A 22 -4.82 -11.15 10.92
N TYR A 23 -4.33 -9.92 11.08
CA TYR A 23 -3.46 -9.54 12.19
C TYR A 23 -4.19 -8.78 13.31
N TYR A 24 -5.33 -8.14 13.00
CA TYR A 24 -6.16 -7.38 13.94
C TYR A 24 -7.65 -7.77 13.82
N PRO A 25 -8.03 -9.01 14.17
CA PRO A 25 -9.42 -9.47 14.05
C PRO A 25 -10.41 -8.65 14.91
N ASN A 26 -9.92 -7.95 15.93
CA ASN A 26 -10.66 -7.04 16.80
C ASN A 26 -10.34 -5.55 16.53
N ALA A 27 -9.91 -5.18 15.32
CA ALA A 27 -9.45 -3.83 14.98
C ALA A 27 -10.41 -2.70 15.41
N ALA A 28 -11.73 -2.96 15.35
CA ALA A 28 -12.77 -2.01 15.74
C ALA A 28 -12.68 -1.57 17.22
N THR A 29 -12.14 -2.42 18.10
CA THR A 29 -12.01 -2.13 19.53
C THR A 29 -10.55 -2.06 20.00
N SER A 30 -9.59 -2.63 19.25
CA SER A 30 -8.18 -2.68 19.63
C SER A 30 -7.33 -1.53 19.08
N LEU A 31 -7.74 -0.90 17.98
CA LEU A 31 -7.02 0.25 17.41
C LEU A 31 -7.56 1.57 17.96
N SER A 32 -6.67 2.51 18.25
CA SER A 32 -7.05 3.86 18.67
C SER A 32 -7.71 4.63 17.53
N SER A 33 -8.47 5.68 17.89
CA SER A 33 -9.07 6.58 16.90
C SER A 33 -8.02 7.25 16.00
N SER A 34 -6.84 7.60 16.54
CA SER A 34 -5.75 8.17 15.75
C SER A 34 -5.24 7.22 14.67
N THR A 35 -5.10 5.93 14.98
CA THR A 35 -4.70 4.91 14.00
C THR A 35 -5.76 4.75 12.91
N TRP A 36 -7.04 4.75 13.27
CA TRP A 36 -8.14 4.71 12.29
C TRP A 36 -8.14 5.93 11.35
N GLN A 37 -7.85 7.12 11.86
CA GLN A 37 -7.72 8.32 11.01
C GLN A 37 -6.57 8.20 10.01
N ILE A 38 -5.45 7.57 10.40
CA ILE A 38 -4.33 7.32 9.48
C ILE A 38 -4.74 6.28 8.43
N ILE A 39 -5.38 5.18 8.84
CA ILE A 39 -5.88 4.15 7.93
C ILE A 39 -6.84 4.77 6.91
N ASP A 40 -7.81 5.58 7.35
CA ASP A 40 -8.78 6.24 6.47
C ASP A 40 -8.12 7.19 5.45
N LYS A 41 -7.11 7.96 5.87
CA LYS A 41 -6.32 8.80 4.94
C LYS A 41 -5.66 7.97 3.84
N PHE A 42 -4.96 6.90 4.21
CA PHE A 42 -4.28 6.05 3.23
C PHE A 42 -5.24 5.18 2.43
N TRP A 43 -6.41 4.85 2.99
CA TRP A 43 -7.49 4.11 2.32
C TRP A 43 -8.03 4.87 1.11
N ASN A 44 -8.15 6.20 1.22
CA ASN A 44 -8.66 7.08 0.17
C ASN A 44 -7.54 7.65 -0.73
N LEU A 45 -6.27 7.47 -0.36
CA LEU A 45 -5.13 7.99 -1.10
C LEU A 45 -4.71 7.03 -2.22
N ASP A 46 -5.11 7.39 -3.45
CA ASP A 46 -4.67 6.68 -4.65
C ASP A 46 -3.27 7.14 -5.07
N LEU A 47 -2.32 6.21 -5.01
CA LEU A 47 -0.94 6.37 -5.47
C LEU A 47 -0.60 5.37 -6.60
N SER A 48 -1.58 4.66 -7.13
CA SER A 48 -1.37 3.61 -8.14
C SER A 48 -0.69 4.15 -9.40
N GLN A 49 -0.96 5.41 -9.77
CA GLN A 49 -0.32 6.08 -10.89
C GLN A 49 1.22 6.19 -10.73
N VAL A 50 1.72 6.22 -9.49
CA VAL A 50 3.17 6.28 -9.22
C VAL A 50 3.86 5.01 -9.71
N ASP A 51 3.17 3.86 -9.68
CA ASP A 51 3.74 2.59 -10.13
C ASP A 51 4.00 2.60 -11.65
N GLU A 52 3.14 3.27 -12.42
CA GLU A 52 3.31 3.46 -13.86
C GLU A 52 4.40 4.49 -14.17
N LEU A 53 4.33 5.66 -13.51
CA LEU A 53 5.30 6.75 -13.72
C LEU A 53 6.74 6.31 -13.43
N MET A 54 6.91 5.47 -12.39
CA MET A 54 8.23 5.03 -11.96
C MET A 54 8.70 3.76 -12.68
N LYS A 55 7.86 3.10 -13.49
CA LYS A 55 8.15 1.80 -14.12
C LYS A 55 9.49 1.77 -14.87
N ASP A 56 9.82 2.83 -15.60
CA ASP A 56 11.04 2.92 -16.40
C ASP A 56 12.29 3.30 -15.58
N ARG A 57 12.11 3.65 -14.31
CA ARG A 57 13.21 3.90 -13.37
C ARG A 57 13.73 2.62 -12.72
N TYR A 58 13.03 1.49 -12.90
CA TYR A 58 13.40 0.21 -12.31
C TYR A 58 14.07 -0.72 -13.32
N SER A 59 15.12 -1.39 -12.87
CA SER A 59 15.82 -2.42 -13.65
C SER A 59 14.98 -3.68 -13.79
N VAL A 60 15.11 -4.36 -14.93
CA VAL A 60 14.57 -5.71 -15.14
C VAL A 60 15.27 -6.75 -14.25
N PHE A 61 16.52 -6.48 -13.86
CA PHE A 61 17.31 -7.35 -12.97
C PHE A 61 17.16 -6.97 -11.50
N GLY A 62 17.55 -7.89 -10.61
CA GLY A 62 17.55 -7.68 -9.16
C GLY A 62 16.41 -8.40 -8.44
N PRO A 63 16.19 -8.05 -7.16
CA PRO A 63 15.25 -8.76 -6.30
C PRO A 63 13.79 -8.59 -6.74
N GLU A 64 12.91 -9.32 -6.06
CA GLU A 64 11.47 -9.26 -6.24
C GLU A 64 10.97 -7.81 -6.26
N PRO A 65 10.10 -7.43 -7.23
CA PRO A 65 9.64 -6.06 -7.35
C PRO A 65 8.87 -5.60 -6.11
N ARG A 66 9.19 -4.40 -5.63
CA ARG A 66 8.34 -3.66 -4.69
C ARG A 66 7.63 -2.55 -5.45
N LEU A 67 6.38 -2.28 -5.08
CA LEU A 67 5.60 -1.20 -5.68
C LEU A 67 6.13 0.16 -5.21
N PRO A 68 6.49 1.08 -6.13
CA PRO A 68 6.81 2.47 -5.81
C PRO A 68 5.75 3.14 -4.92
N SER A 69 4.47 2.87 -5.18
CA SER A 69 3.34 3.39 -4.41
C SER A 69 3.38 2.92 -2.94
N ASP A 70 3.76 1.67 -2.68
CA ASP A 70 3.93 1.15 -1.32
C ASP A 70 5.11 1.77 -0.60
N MET A 71 6.22 1.97 -1.30
CA MET A 71 7.39 2.65 -0.75
C MET A 71 7.05 4.09 -0.36
N LEU A 72 6.29 4.81 -1.19
CA LEU A 72 5.86 6.16 -0.90
C LEU A 72 4.92 6.20 0.31
N ARG A 73 3.98 5.26 0.46
CA ARG A 73 3.14 5.16 1.66
C ARG A 73 3.96 4.97 2.93
N ALA A 74 5.02 4.15 2.88
CA ALA A 74 5.91 3.93 4.01
C ALA A 74 6.66 5.22 4.42
N ILE A 75 7.03 6.07 3.45
CA ILE A 75 7.64 7.37 3.72
C ILE A 75 6.62 8.34 4.32
N LEU A 76 5.39 8.38 3.79
CA LEU A 76 4.35 9.32 4.23
C LEU A 76 3.82 9.06 5.64
N VAL A 77 3.98 7.83 6.15
CA VAL A 77 3.56 7.46 7.52
C VAL A 77 4.67 7.63 8.57
N SER A 78 5.92 7.90 8.13
CA SER A 78 7.09 8.12 8.99
C SER A 78 7.09 9.51 9.62
#